data_AF-A0A7S3B5C9-F1
#
_entry.id   AF-A0A7S3B5C9-F1
#
_cell.length_a   1.000
_cell.length_b   1.000
_cell.length_c   1.000
_cell.angle_alpha   90.00
_cell.angle_beta   90.00
_cell.angle_gamma   90.00
#
_symmetry.space_group_name_H-M   'P 1'
#
loop_
_entity.id
_entity.type
_entity.pdbx_description
1 polymer ?
#
loop_
_entity_poly.entity_id
_entity_poly.type
_entity_poly.pdbx_seq_one_letter_code
_entity_poly.pdbx_strand_id
1 'polypeptide(L)'
;MEVLDDDEAALPLTIWQLVAMLVATSAWFAQGALTGGPGGSGVGEWLASLQTLNGAEPTLLPAIAWMGLVSGAAVLWGETIILREVPSTEAGVIFATEPVWAAAFAALLLHDAISPNEIAGGGAIVLGCLALQLPADVVLRLVGRGTAAADAAAVDAADPSEPKLPM
;
A
#
# COMPACT_ATOMS: atom_id res chain seq x y z
N MET A 1 -5.78 14.51 -26.83
CA MET A 1 -5.85 13.47 -25.80
C MET A 1 -5.46 12.19 -26.49
N GLU A 2 -4.18 11.87 -26.41
CA GLU A 2 -3.64 10.60 -26.89
C GLU A 2 -4.20 9.53 -25.97
N VAL A 3 -4.99 8.60 -26.52
CA VAL A 3 -5.39 7.40 -25.81
C VAL A 3 -4.10 6.62 -25.65
N LEU A 4 -3.49 6.69 -24.47
CA LEU A 4 -2.41 5.78 -24.10
C LEU A 4 -2.99 4.37 -24.19
N ASP A 5 -2.41 3.51 -25.01
CA ASP A 5 -2.75 2.08 -25.04
C ASP A 5 -2.54 1.53 -23.63
N ASP A 6 -3.64 1.27 -22.91
CA ASP A 6 -3.63 0.83 -21.51
C ASP A 6 -2.81 -0.48 -21.31
N ASP A 7 -2.63 -1.26 -22.39
CA ASP A 7 -1.83 -2.49 -22.42
C ASP A 7 -0.32 -2.24 -22.31
N GLU A 8 0.20 -1.10 -22.80
CA GLU A 8 1.64 -0.79 -22.82
C GLU A 8 2.11 -0.25 -21.45
N ALA A 9 1.21 0.32 -20.65
CA ALA A 9 1.46 0.77 -19.28
C ALA A 9 1.25 -0.34 -18.23
N ALA A 10 0.36 -1.31 -18.49
CA ALA A 10 0.09 -2.42 -17.57
C ALA A 10 1.29 -3.37 -17.40
N LEU A 11 2.02 -3.64 -18.48
CA LEU A 11 3.24 -4.46 -18.48
C LEU A 11 4.35 -3.93 -17.54
N PRO A 12 4.82 -2.67 -17.66
CA PRO A 12 5.85 -2.15 -16.77
C PRO A 12 5.40 -2.06 -15.31
N LEU A 13 4.12 -1.77 -15.05
CA LEU A 13 3.60 -1.71 -13.68
C LEU A 13 3.65 -3.08 -12.99
N THR A 14 3.20 -4.13 -13.67
CA THR A 14 3.25 -5.51 -13.15
C THR A 14 4.69 -5.99 -12.95
N ILE A 15 5.61 -5.63 -13.85
CA ILE A 15 7.04 -5.91 -13.69
C ILE A 15 7.56 -5.26 -12.40
N TRP A 16 7.26 -3.98 -12.17
CA TRP A 16 7.69 -3.29 -10.96
C TRP A 16 7.08 -3.90 -9.69
N GLN A 17 5.83 -4.33 -9.74
CA GLN A 17 5.18 -5.02 -8.62
C GLN A 17 5.87 -6.35 -8.31
N LEU A 18 6.22 -7.16 -9.31
CA LEU A 18 6.96 -8.41 -9.13
C LEU A 18 8.36 -8.18 -8.58
N VAL A 19 9.06 -7.14 -9.06
CA VAL A 19 10.38 -6.74 -8.53
C VAL A 19 10.27 -6.33 -7.07
N ALA A 20 9.30 -5.49 -6.71
CA ALA A 20 9.08 -5.08 -5.32
C ALA A 20 8.78 -6.28 -4.41
N MET A 21 7.91 -7.20 -4.87
CA MET A 21 7.57 -8.43 -4.15
C MET A 21 8.80 -9.32 -3.93
N LEU A 22 9.64 -9.48 -4.96
CA LEU A 22 10.88 -10.26 -4.90
C LEU A 22 11.86 -9.65 -3.90
N VAL A 23 12.05 -8.33 -3.93
CA VAL A 23 12.97 -7.62 -3.02
C VAL A 23 12.49 -7.73 -1.58
N ALA A 24 11.21 -7.48 -1.32
CA ALA A 24 10.64 -7.59 0.03
C ALA A 24 10.76 -9.01 0.59
N THR A 25 10.45 -10.02 -0.22
CA THR A 25 10.58 -11.44 0.17
C THR A 25 12.03 -11.81 0.45
N SER A 26 12.95 -11.36 -0.41
CA SER A 26 14.39 -11.62 -0.25
C SER A 26 14.95 -10.96 1.01
N ALA A 27 14.50 -9.73 1.31
CA ALA A 27 14.87 -9.01 2.52
C ALA A 27 14.37 -9.71 3.79
N TRP A 28 13.16 -10.27 3.76
CA TRP A 28 12.61 -11.06 4.87
C TRP A 28 13.46 -12.30 5.17
N PHE A 29 13.83 -13.06 4.13
CA PHE A 29 14.73 -14.21 4.27
C PHE A 29 16.13 -13.81 4.77
N ALA A 30 16.69 -12.71 4.25
CA ALA A 30 17.98 -12.19 4.70
C ALA A 30 17.94 -11.76 6.19
N GLN A 31 16.86 -11.13 6.63
CA GLN A 31 16.64 -10.78 8.04
C GLN A 31 16.62 -12.02 8.93
N GLY A 32 15.95 -13.09 8.49
CA GLY A 32 15.91 -14.38 9.18
C GLY A 32 17.30 -14.99 9.40
N ALA A 33 18.15 -14.94 8.37
CA ALA A 33 19.53 -15.40 8.45
C ALA A 33 20.41 -14.58 9.41
N LEU A 34 20.13 -13.28 9.56
CA LEU A 34 20.92 -12.36 10.40
C LEU A 34 20.49 -12.35 11.87
N THR A 35 19.20 -12.52 12.16
CA THR A 35 18.64 -12.33 13.51
C THR A 35 18.29 -13.64 14.21
N GLY A 36 18.37 -14.79 13.52
CA GLY A 36 17.88 -16.06 14.04
C GLY A 36 16.36 -16.07 14.30
N GLY A 37 15.65 -15.06 13.78
CA GLY A 37 14.19 -14.96 13.88
C GLY A 37 13.48 -16.02 13.03
N PRO A 38 12.14 -16.06 13.04
CA PRO A 38 11.35 -17.10 12.36
C PRO A 38 11.64 -17.29 10.86
N GLY A 39 12.35 -16.35 10.21
CA GLY A 39 12.86 -16.49 8.83
C GLY A 39 14.14 -17.31 8.68
N GLY A 40 14.68 -17.92 9.75
CA GLY A 40 15.82 -18.83 9.71
C GLY A 40 15.50 -20.21 9.14
N SER A 41 14.21 -20.53 8.96
CA SER A 41 13.77 -21.79 8.36
C SER A 41 14.04 -21.76 6.85
N GLY A 42 15.15 -22.36 6.43
CA GLY A 42 15.48 -22.48 5.01
C GLY A 42 14.33 -23.14 4.23
N VAL A 43 14.34 -22.99 2.91
CA VAL A 43 13.31 -23.59 2.00
C VAL A 43 13.06 -25.07 2.30
N GLY A 44 14.07 -25.80 2.79
CA GLY A 44 13.94 -27.19 3.25
C GLY A 44 13.06 -27.39 4.48
N GLU A 45 13.09 -26.50 5.47
CA GLU A 45 12.19 -26.55 6.63
C GLU A 45 10.76 -26.12 6.26
N TRP A 46 10.63 -25.15 5.36
CA TRP A 46 9.33 -24.81 4.77
C TRP A 46 8.75 -25.99 3.97
N LEU A 47 9.54 -26.66 3.14
CA LEU A 47 9.14 -27.89 2.44
C LEU A 47 8.78 -29.02 3.41
N ALA A 48 9.52 -29.18 4.51
CA ALA A 48 9.19 -30.14 5.56
C ALA A 48 7.86 -29.81 6.26
N SER A 49 7.53 -28.52 6.43
CA SER A 49 6.23 -28.07 6.94
C SER A 49 5.08 -28.33 5.97
N LEU A 50 5.34 -28.43 4.66
CA LEU A 50 4.35 -28.90 3.70
C LEU A 50 4.11 -30.41 3.79
N GLN A 51 5.11 -31.19 4.21
CA GLN A 51 4.94 -32.63 4.41
C GLN A 51 4.08 -32.93 5.66
N THR A 52 4.07 -32.06 6.66
CA THR A 52 3.17 -32.20 7.83
C THR A 52 1.71 -31.85 7.53
N LEU A 53 1.43 -31.09 6.46
CA LEU A 53 0.07 -30.87 5.94
C LEU A 53 -0.57 -32.16 5.40
N ASN A 54 0.21 -33.19 5.05
CA ASN A 54 -0.30 -34.48 4.55
C ASN A 54 -1.06 -35.29 5.64
N GLY A 55 -1.06 -34.82 6.88
CA GLY A 55 -1.89 -35.31 7.99
C GLY A 55 -2.69 -34.21 8.67
N ALA A 56 -3.01 -33.11 7.98
CA ALA A 56 -3.69 -31.97 8.55
C ALA A 56 -4.98 -32.37 9.28
N GLU A 57 -5.09 -31.93 10.52
CA GLU A 57 -6.31 -32.02 11.34
C GLU A 57 -7.50 -31.50 10.50
N PRO A 58 -8.65 -32.21 10.43
CA PRO A 58 -9.77 -31.84 9.55
C PRO A 58 -10.27 -30.40 9.72
N THR A 59 -9.94 -29.77 10.85
CA THR A 59 -10.24 -28.39 11.22
C THR A 59 -9.41 -27.34 10.46
N LEU A 60 -8.25 -27.69 9.90
CA LEU A 60 -7.36 -26.75 9.18
C LEU A 60 -7.79 -26.51 7.74
N LEU A 61 -8.35 -27.52 7.07
CA LEU A 61 -8.84 -27.41 5.69
C LEU A 61 -9.82 -26.24 5.48
N PRO A 62 -10.86 -26.04 6.31
CA PRO A 62 -11.75 -24.89 6.15
C PRO A 62 -11.06 -23.55 6.41
N ALA A 63 -10.09 -23.47 7.33
CA ALA A 63 -9.33 -22.25 7.57
C ALA A 63 -8.46 -21.87 6.35
N ILE A 64 -7.77 -22.85 5.75
CA ILE A 64 -6.98 -22.65 4.53
C ILE A 64 -7.89 -22.24 3.36
N ALA A 65 -9.02 -22.92 3.19
CA ALA A 65 -10.01 -22.59 2.16
C ALA A 65 -10.57 -21.18 2.34
N TRP A 66 -10.89 -20.78 3.57
CA TRP A 66 -11.33 -19.43 3.90
C TRP A 66 -10.25 -18.38 3.56
N MET A 67 -9.01 -18.61 3.97
CA MET A 67 -7.91 -17.68 3.73
C MET A 67 -7.60 -17.50 2.24
N GLY A 68 -7.64 -18.59 1.46
CA GLY A 68 -7.36 -18.55 0.02
C GLY A 68 -8.52 -18.04 -0.82
N LEU A 69 -9.73 -18.59 -0.63
CA LEU A 69 -10.88 -18.29 -1.49
C LEU A 69 -11.58 -17.00 -1.09
N VAL A 70 -11.78 -16.77 0.21
CA VAL A 70 -12.58 -15.64 0.67
C VAL A 70 -11.70 -14.42 0.89
N SER A 71 -10.74 -14.46 1.82
CA SER A 71 -9.90 -13.28 2.08
C SER A 71 -8.90 -12.98 0.96
N GLY A 72 -8.51 -13.99 0.17
CA GLY A 72 -7.63 -13.81 -0.98
C GLY A 72 -8.41 -13.49 -2.25
N ALA A 73 -8.94 -14.53 -2.90
CA ALA A 73 -9.52 -14.41 -4.23
C ALA A 73 -10.75 -13.49 -4.30
N ALA A 74 -11.68 -13.60 -3.35
CA ALA A 74 -12.89 -12.77 -3.38
C ALA A 74 -12.61 -11.28 -3.09
N VAL A 75 -11.68 -10.98 -2.18
CA VAL A 75 -11.25 -9.59 -1.90
C VAL A 75 -10.58 -9.00 -3.12
N LEU A 76 -9.58 -9.69 -3.70
CA LEU A 76 -8.89 -9.21 -4.92
C LEU A 76 -9.85 -9.01 -6.09
N TRP A 77 -10.82 -9.91 -6.24
CA TRP A 77 -11.84 -9.77 -7.27
C TRP A 77 -12.73 -8.55 -7.05
N GLY A 78 -13.20 -8.34 -5.82
CA GLY A 78 -13.98 -7.15 -5.45
C GLY A 78 -13.20 -5.84 -5.61
N GLU A 79 -11.95 -5.83 -5.16
CA GLU A 79 -11.01 -4.72 -5.32
C GLU A 79 -10.83 -4.36 -6.80
N THR A 80 -10.59 -5.35 -7.66
CA THR A 80 -10.44 -5.15 -9.11
C THR A 80 -11.69 -4.53 -9.74
N ILE A 81 -12.88 -4.84 -9.22
CA ILE A 81 -14.14 -4.24 -9.71
C ILE A 81 -14.23 -2.78 -9.24
N ILE A 82 -14.04 -2.53 -7.94
CA ILE A 82 -14.22 -1.21 -7.33
C ILE A 82 -13.18 -0.21 -7.87
N LEU A 83 -11.93 -0.62 -8.06
CA LEU A 83 -10.87 0.25 -8.57
C LEU A 83 -11.10 0.74 -10.00
N ARG A 84 -12.01 0.13 -10.76
CA ARG A 84 -12.39 0.65 -12.08
C ARG A 84 -13.21 1.93 -12.00
N GLU A 85 -13.83 2.20 -10.85
CA GLU A 85 -14.73 3.34 -10.65
C GLU A 85 -14.14 4.40 -9.72
N VAL A 86 -13.09 4.07 -8.96
CA VAL A 86 -12.50 4.96 -7.95
C VAL A 86 -11.26 5.68 -8.51
N PRO A 87 -11.16 7.01 -8.40
CA PRO A 87 -9.96 7.76 -8.76
C PRO A 87 -8.71 7.24 -8.02
N SER A 88 -7.56 7.16 -8.70
CA SER A 88 -6.31 6.61 -8.16
C SER A 88 -5.89 7.23 -6.82
N THR A 89 -6.09 8.54 -6.64
CA THR A 89 -5.79 9.23 -5.37
C THR A 89 -6.67 8.73 -4.21
N GLU A 90 -7.96 8.52 -4.44
CA GLU A 90 -8.89 8.02 -3.43
C GLU A 90 -8.62 6.55 -3.12
N ALA A 91 -8.34 5.75 -4.13
CA ALA A 91 -7.92 4.35 -3.99
C ALA A 91 -6.66 4.22 -3.12
N GLY A 92 -5.66 5.08 -3.34
CA GLY A 92 -4.43 5.09 -2.53
C GLY A 92 -4.70 5.38 -1.05
N VAL A 93 -5.66 6.26 -0.74
CA VAL A 93 -6.07 6.52 0.64
C VAL A 93 -6.77 5.32 1.26
N ILE A 94 -7.66 4.65 0.50
CA ILE A 94 -8.36 3.44 0.97
C ILE A 94 -7.33 2.36 1.36
N PHE A 95 -6.39 2.04 0.47
CA PHE A 95 -5.34 1.04 0.75
C PHE A 95 -4.43 1.43 1.90
N ALA A 96 -4.08 2.70 2.02
CA ALA A 96 -3.26 3.18 3.14
C ALA A 96 -3.94 2.94 4.50
N THR A 97 -5.28 2.93 4.56
CA THR A 97 -6.03 2.72 5.82
C THR A 97 -6.26 1.27 6.21
N GLU A 98 -6.02 0.29 5.33
CA GLU A 98 -6.16 -1.14 5.62
C GLU A 98 -5.47 -1.59 6.93
N PRO A 99 -4.19 -1.26 7.21
CA PRO A 99 -3.54 -1.64 8.45
C PRO A 99 -4.23 -1.10 9.72
N VAL A 100 -4.90 0.06 9.63
CA VAL A 100 -5.66 0.63 10.75
C VAL A 100 -6.90 -0.23 11.04
N TRP A 101 -7.61 -0.65 10.00
CA TRP A 101 -8.75 -1.53 10.12
C TRP A 101 -8.34 -2.93 10.59
N ALA A 102 -7.23 -3.46 10.09
CA ALA A 102 -6.68 -4.74 10.53
C ALA A 102 -6.38 -4.73 12.03
N ALA A 103 -5.67 -3.70 12.52
CA ALA A 103 -5.39 -3.54 13.95
C ALA A 103 -6.68 -3.35 14.79
N ALA A 104 -7.64 -2.57 14.29
CA ALA A 104 -8.92 -2.37 14.96
C ALA A 104 -9.72 -3.67 15.08
N PHE A 105 -9.80 -4.48 14.01
CA PHE A 105 -10.48 -5.77 14.04
C PHE A 105 -9.75 -6.79 14.89
N ALA A 106 -8.42 -6.80 14.91
CA ALA A 106 -7.64 -7.65 15.82
C ALA A 106 -7.94 -7.31 17.29
N ALA A 107 -7.95 -6.02 17.64
CA ALA A 107 -8.31 -5.58 18.99
C ALA A 107 -9.77 -5.92 19.36
N LEU A 108 -10.71 -5.82 18.41
CA LEU A 108 -12.14 -6.05 18.66
C LEU A 108 -12.54 -7.53 18.69
N LEU A 109 -12.05 -8.34 17.75
CA LEU A 109 -12.47 -9.73 17.56
C LEU A 109 -11.56 -10.72 18.30
N LEU A 110 -10.26 -10.42 18.36
CA LEU A 110 -9.27 -11.25 19.04
C LEU A 110 -8.93 -10.75 20.44
N HIS A 111 -9.47 -9.59 20.84
CA HIS A 111 -9.18 -8.94 22.12
C HIS A 111 -7.68 -8.66 22.32
N ASP A 112 -6.96 -8.43 21.22
CA ASP A 112 -5.52 -8.16 21.26
C ASP A 112 -5.21 -6.77 21.83
N ALA A 113 -4.08 -6.65 22.52
CA ALA A 113 -3.70 -5.41 23.18
C ALA A 113 -3.00 -4.48 22.18
N ILE A 114 -3.57 -3.28 21.99
CA ILE A 114 -2.95 -2.27 21.11
C ILE A 114 -1.69 -1.73 21.79
N SER A 115 -0.55 -1.97 21.16
CA SER A 115 0.76 -1.50 21.59
C SER A 115 0.98 -0.02 21.27
N PRO A 116 1.87 0.68 21.98
CA PRO A 116 2.21 2.07 21.68
C PRO A 116 2.76 2.28 20.26
N ASN A 117 3.43 1.28 19.70
CA ASN A 117 3.96 1.33 18.34
C ASN A 117 2.83 1.29 17.30
N GLU A 118 1.79 0.50 17.53
CA GLU A 118 0.61 0.45 16.66
C GLU A 118 -0.18 1.76 16.71
N ILE A 119 -0.25 2.40 17.88
CA ILE A 119 -0.86 3.73 18.01
C ILE A 119 -0.07 4.77 17.21
N ALA A 120 1.27 4.77 17.35
CA ALA A 120 2.12 5.72 16.63
C ALA A 120 2.05 5.50 15.10
N GLY A 121 2.13 4.26 14.64
CA GLY A 121 2.02 3.90 13.23
C GLY A 121 0.64 4.20 12.65
N GLY A 122 -0.43 3.78 13.34
CA GLY A 122 -1.81 4.05 12.94
C GLY A 122 -2.12 5.56 12.91
N GLY A 123 -1.62 6.31 13.90
CA GLY A 123 -1.72 7.77 13.91
C GLY A 123 -1.01 8.41 12.71
N ALA A 124 0.19 7.95 12.36
CA ALA A 124 0.92 8.43 11.19
C ALA A 124 0.16 8.16 9.88
N ILE A 125 -0.46 6.99 9.73
CA ILE A 125 -1.28 6.63 8.58
C ILE A 125 -2.47 7.58 8.45
N VAL A 126 -3.24 7.78 9.53
CA VAL A 126 -4.43 8.65 9.52
C VAL A 126 -4.05 10.09 9.19
N LEU A 127 -2.96 10.60 9.78
CA LEU A 127 -2.45 11.94 9.47
C LEU A 127 -2.00 12.08 8.03
N GLY A 128 -1.31 11.08 7.47
CA GLY A 128 -0.91 11.05 6.06
C GLY A 128 -2.12 11.09 5.12
N CYS A 129 -3.15 10.28 5.41
CA CYS A 129 -4.39 10.24 4.64
C CYS A 129 -5.14 11.59 4.70
N LEU A 130 -5.18 12.23 5.87
CA LEU A 130 -5.78 13.55 6.03
C LEU A 130 -5.00 14.63 5.26
N ALA A 131 -3.67 14.57 5.28
CA ALA A 131 -2.82 15.49 4.53
C ALA A 131 -3.05 15.39 3.02
N LEU A 132 -3.33 14.19 2.49
CA LEU A 132 -3.66 13.99 1.07
C LEU A 132 -5.00 14.60 0.65
N GLN A 133 -5.93 14.80 1.58
CA GLN A 133 -7.22 15.44 1.30
C GLN A 133 -7.17 16.98 1.39
N LEU A 134 -6.10 17.53 1.96
CA LEU A 134 -5.92 18.97 2.07
C LEU A 134 -5.31 19.55 0.78
N PRO A 135 -5.66 20.78 0.41
CA PRO A 135 -5.04 21.44 -0.73
C PRO A 135 -3.56 21.71 -0.44
N ALA A 136 -2.73 21.63 -1.50
CA ALA A 136 -1.27 21.63 -1.39
C ALA A 136 -0.71 22.89 -0.71
N ASP A 137 -1.36 24.04 -0.87
CA ASP A 137 -0.98 25.31 -0.24
C ASP A 137 -1.12 25.25 1.29
N VAL A 138 -2.18 24.61 1.79
CA VAL A 138 -2.40 24.41 3.22
C VAL A 138 -1.35 23.45 3.78
N VAL A 139 -1.05 22.36 3.08
CA VAL A 139 -0.01 21.40 3.50
C VAL A 139 1.37 22.07 3.52
N LEU A 140 1.72 22.83 2.48
CA LEU A 140 2.99 23.55 2.41
C LEU A 140 3.12 24.62 3.50
N ARG A 141 2.01 25.30 3.86
CA ARG A 141 1.97 26.22 5.00
C ARG A 141 2.21 25.51 6.32
N LEU A 142 1.57 24.35 6.54
CA LEU A 142 1.76 23.54 7.75
C LEU A 142 3.19 23.01 7.88
N VAL A 143 3.84 22.69 6.76
CA VAL A 143 5.25 22.26 6.70
C VAL A 143 6.23 23.45 6.77
N GLY A 144 5.73 24.69 6.89
CA GLY A 144 6.57 25.90 7.00
C GLY A 144 7.18 26.38 5.68
N ARG A 145 6.71 25.87 4.54
CA ARG A 145 7.13 26.23 3.16
C ARG A 145 6.18 27.21 2.46
N GLY A 146 5.18 27.74 3.18
CA GLY A 146 4.08 28.52 2.60
C GLY A 146 4.46 29.84 1.92
N THR A 147 5.62 30.42 2.21
CA THR A 147 6.07 31.68 1.58
C THR A 147 6.78 31.44 0.25
N ALA A 148 7.63 30.40 0.14
CA ALA A 148 8.36 30.11 -1.09
C ALA A 148 7.46 29.64 -2.24
N ALA A 149 6.39 28.89 -1.95
CA ALA A 149 5.44 28.43 -2.95
C ALA A 149 4.46 29.54 -3.41
N ALA A 150 4.07 30.44 -2.49
CA ALA A 150 3.28 31.62 -2.83
C ALA A 150 4.07 32.61 -3.70
N ASP A 151 5.37 32.78 -3.43
CA ASP A 151 6.27 33.59 -4.26
C ASP A 151 6.51 32.94 -5.64
N ALA A 152 6.67 31.61 -5.72
CA ALA A 152 6.81 30.92 -7.00
C ALA A 152 5.55 31.00 -7.89
N ALA A 153 4.36 30.88 -7.29
CA ALA A 153 3.09 31.05 -8.01
C ALA A 153 2.85 32.51 -8.43
N ALA A 154 3.32 33.48 -7.65
CA ALA A 154 3.29 34.90 -8.02
C ALA A 154 4.28 35.23 -9.16
N VAL A 155 5.42 34.54 -9.24
CA VAL A 155 6.40 34.67 -10.34
C VAL A 155 5.86 34.07 -11.64
N ASP A 156 5.19 32.92 -11.58
CA ASP A 156 4.58 32.28 -12.77
C ASP A 156 3.37 33.08 -13.30
N ALA A 157 2.59 33.70 -12.41
CA ALA A 157 1.52 34.62 -12.79
C ALA A 157 2.03 35.99 -13.32
N ALA A 158 3.32 36.29 -13.15
CA ALA A 158 3.95 37.56 -13.53
C ALA A 158 4.74 37.51 -14.84
N ASP A 159 4.68 36.42 -15.62
CA ASP A 159 5.18 36.39 -17.01
C ASP A 159 4.04 36.53 -18.04
N PRO A 160 3.62 37.76 -18.38
CA PRO A 160 2.73 38.04 -19.49
C PRO A 160 3.46 38.17 -20.85
N SER A 161 4.67 37.63 -21.01
CA SER A 161 5.52 37.85 -22.20
C SER A 161 5.70 36.63 -23.10
N GLU A 162 4.63 35.89 -23.39
CA GLU A 162 4.56 35.23 -24.70
C GLU A 162 4.18 36.28 -25.76
N PRO A 163 5.08 36.61 -26.72
CA PRO A 163 4.70 37.44 -27.84
C PRO A 163 3.67 36.68 -28.67
N LYS A 164 2.42 37.18 -28.68
CA LYS A 164 1.43 36.80 -29.68
C LYS A 164 2.04 37.04 -31.06
N LEU A 165 2.42 35.97 -31.75
CA LEU A 165 2.82 36.04 -33.15
C LEU A 165 1.67 36.69 -33.96
N PRO A 166 1.93 37.78 -34.70
CA PRO A 166 0.97 38.26 -35.68
C PRO A 166 1.02 37.37 -36.94
N MET A 167 -0.11 36.70 -37.20
CA MET A 167 -0.52 35.91 -38.38
C MET A 167 0.39 34.77 -38.84
#